data_AF-A0A964F5L4-F1
#
_entry.id   AF-A0A964F5L4-F1
#
_cell.length_a   1.000
_cell.length_b   1.000
_cell.length_c   1.000
_cell.angle_alpha   90.00
_cell.angle_beta   90.00
_cell.angle_gamma   90.00
#
_symmetry.space_group_name_H-M   'P 1'
#
loop_
_entity.id
_entity.type
_entity.pdbx_description
1 polymer ?
#
loop_
_entity_poly.entity_id
_entity_poly.type
_entity_poly.pdbx_seq_one_letter_code
_entity_poly.pdbx_strand_id
1 'polypeptide(L)'
;MTSFPSASQLDLDIATEDRRAALVYVNDAFVEALMAGLDMESFADAAITAGLQELVARYGEDAVASFTAKLPERVRRGDFTIGARH
;
A
#
# COMPACT_ATOMS: atom_id res chain seq x y z
N MET A 1 -21.05 -14.55 26.81
CA MET A 1 -19.74 -15.14 26.48
C MET A 1 -18.99 -14.16 25.59
N THR A 2 -18.21 -13.25 26.17
CA THR A 2 -17.31 -12.38 25.42
C THR A 2 -16.00 -13.14 25.23
N SER A 3 -15.76 -13.68 24.02
CA SER A 3 -14.46 -14.26 23.68
C SER A 3 -13.43 -13.14 23.70
N PHE A 4 -12.40 -13.26 24.54
CA PHE A 4 -11.27 -12.35 24.48
C PHE A 4 -10.52 -12.58 23.15
N PRO A 5 -10.16 -11.52 22.42
CA PRO A 5 -9.38 -11.66 21.20
C PRO A 5 -8.01 -12.27 21.53
N SER A 6 -7.57 -13.23 20.71
CA SER A 6 -6.24 -13.84 20.85
C SER A 6 -5.15 -12.81 20.51
N ALA A 7 -3.96 -12.96 21.09
CA ALA A 7 -2.82 -12.05 20.86
C ALA A 7 -2.48 -11.88 19.36
N SER A 8 -2.62 -12.96 18.57
CA SER A 8 -2.39 -12.90 17.11
C SER A 8 -3.45 -12.10 16.35
N GLN A 9 -4.69 -12.00 16.84
CA GLN A 9 -5.71 -11.14 16.24
C GLN A 9 -5.40 -9.67 16.51
N LEU A 10 -4.95 -9.34 17.72
CA LEU A 10 -4.54 -7.98 18.06
C LEU A 10 -3.33 -7.54 17.21
N ASP A 11 -2.34 -8.40 17.01
CA ASP A 11 -1.18 -8.09 16.15
C ASP A 11 -1.57 -7.87 14.68
N LEU A 12 -2.51 -8.65 14.15
CA LEU A 12 -3.04 -8.47 12.80
C LEU A 12 -3.86 -7.19 12.69
N ASP A 13 -4.72 -6.91 13.66
CA ASP A 13 -5.55 -5.70 13.69
C ASP A 13 -4.67 -4.45 13.78
N ILE A 14 -3.63 -4.45 14.64
CA ILE A 14 -2.62 -3.38 14.73
C ILE A 14 -1.87 -3.22 13.40
N ALA A 15 -1.41 -4.31 12.80
CA ALA A 15 -0.74 -4.25 11.49
C ALA A 15 -1.65 -3.70 10.38
N THR A 16 -2.97 -3.95 10.46
CA THR A 16 -3.94 -3.36 9.52
C THR A 16 -4.21 -1.88 9.79
N GLU A 17 -4.21 -1.45 11.05
CA GLU A 17 -4.40 -0.05 11.42
C GLU A 17 -3.18 0.79 11.07
N ASP A 18 -1.97 0.28 11.35
CA ASP A 18 -0.71 0.92 10.94
C ASP A 18 -0.65 1.07 9.42
N ARG A 19 -1.07 0.04 8.69
CA ARG A 19 -1.15 0.09 7.23
C ARG A 19 -2.17 1.13 6.74
N ARG A 20 -3.31 1.27 7.41
CA ARG A 20 -4.32 2.30 7.07
C ARG A 20 -3.80 3.70 7.34
N ALA A 21 -3.17 3.92 8.50
CA ALA A 21 -2.55 5.19 8.85
C ALA A 21 -1.47 5.57 7.83
N ALA A 22 -0.57 4.65 7.48
CA ALA A 22 0.44 4.88 6.44
C ALA A 22 -0.17 5.26 5.09
N LEU A 23 -1.29 4.62 4.70
CA LEU A 23 -2.01 4.97 3.47
C LEU A 23 -2.59 6.39 3.49
N VAL A 24 -3.02 6.90 4.65
CA VAL A 24 -3.47 8.29 4.79
C VAL A 24 -2.31 9.24 4.49
N TYR A 25 -1.14 9.02 5.11
CA TYR A 25 0.05 9.84 4.84
C TYR A 25 0.49 9.79 3.37
N VAL A 26 0.41 8.61 2.73
CA VAL A 26 0.71 8.50 1.30
C VAL A 26 -0.30 9.32 0.49
N ASN A 27 -1.61 9.21 0.77
CA ASN A 27 -2.61 9.99 0.05
C ASN A 27 -2.43 11.50 0.23
N ASP A 28 -2.09 11.95 1.44
CA ASP A 28 -1.81 13.36 1.70
C ASP A 28 -0.60 13.84 0.88
N ALA A 29 0.46 13.03 0.77
CA ALA A 29 1.61 13.35 -0.10
C ALA A 29 1.21 13.46 -1.58
N PHE A 30 0.25 12.66 -2.05
CA PHE A 30 -0.30 12.79 -3.41
C PHE A 30 -1.08 14.10 -3.59
N VAL A 31 -1.84 14.52 -2.57
CA VAL A 31 -2.54 15.82 -2.60
C VAL A 31 -1.53 16.97 -2.63
N GLU A 32 -0.48 16.92 -1.82
CA GLU A 32 0.58 17.93 -1.81
C GLU A 32 1.32 18.01 -3.15
N ALA A 33 1.66 16.87 -3.75
CA ALA A 33 2.29 16.79 -5.06
C ALA A 33 1.42 17.44 -6.15
N LEU A 34 0.12 17.17 -6.14
CA LEU A 34 -0.84 17.78 -7.05
C LEU A 34 -0.90 19.30 -6.87
N MET A 35 -0.95 19.78 -5.62
CA MET A 35 -0.97 21.22 -5.30
C MET A 35 0.33 21.92 -5.69
N ALA A 36 1.46 21.22 -5.67
CA ALA A 36 2.76 21.71 -6.14
C ALA A 36 2.88 21.72 -7.69
N GLY A 37 1.88 21.21 -8.41
CA GLY A 37 1.87 21.14 -9.88
C GLY A 37 2.77 20.05 -10.46
N LEU A 38 3.07 19.00 -9.69
CA LEU A 38 3.83 17.85 -10.19
C LEU A 38 3.00 17.02 -11.15
N ASP A 39 3.68 16.37 -12.10
CA ASP A 39 3.07 15.34 -12.93
C ASP A 39 2.74 14.11 -12.07
N MET A 40 1.44 13.81 -11.96
CA MET A 40 0.95 12.76 -11.07
C MET A 40 1.27 11.35 -11.57
N GLU A 41 1.47 11.16 -12.88
CA GLU A 41 1.95 9.90 -13.43
C GLU A 41 3.38 9.63 -12.96
N SER A 42 4.28 10.60 -13.17
CA SER A 42 5.66 10.54 -12.67
C SER A 42 5.74 10.39 -11.15
N PHE A 43 4.89 11.09 -10.40
CA PHE A 43 4.86 10.98 -8.93
C PHE A 43 4.40 9.61 -8.46
N ALA A 44 3.39 9.02 -9.12
CA ALA A 44 2.94 7.68 -8.81
C ALA A 44 4.03 6.63 -9.05
N ASP A 45 4.75 6.73 -10.17
CA ASP A 45 5.90 5.85 -10.47
C ASP A 45 7.02 5.99 -9.44
N ALA A 46 7.33 7.23 -9.03
CA ALA A 46 8.28 7.50 -7.96
C ALA A 46 7.85 6.90 -6.62
N ALA A 47 6.57 7.03 -6.25
CA ALA A 47 6.02 6.46 -5.02
C ALA A 47 6.08 4.93 -5.02
N ILE A 48 5.76 4.28 -6.15
CA ILE A 48 5.89 2.82 -6.31
C ILE A 48 7.35 2.41 -6.15
N THR A 49 8.27 3.13 -6.80
CA THR A 49 9.71 2.85 -6.73
C THR A 49 10.22 2.95 -5.30
N ALA A 50 9.90 4.04 -4.60
CA ALA A 50 10.28 4.25 -3.21
C ALA A 50 9.72 3.15 -2.29
N GLY A 51 8.45 2.79 -2.48
CA GLY A 51 7.82 1.70 -1.72
C GLY A 51 8.50 0.35 -1.95
N LEU A 52 8.85 0.02 -3.19
CA LEU A 52 9.57 -1.22 -3.51
C LEU A 52 10.99 -1.23 -2.94
N GLN A 53 11.72 -0.11 -2.99
CA GLN A 53 13.05 0.02 -2.39
C GLN A 53 13.02 -0.25 -0.88
N GLU A 54 12.05 0.32 -0.16
CA GLU A 54 11.88 0.12 1.28
C GLU A 54 11.53 -1.34 1.62
N LEU A 55 10.69 -1.99 0.80
CA LEU A 55 10.36 -3.40 0.97
C LEU A 55 11.58 -4.30 0.71
N VAL A 56 12.38 -4.00 -0.32
CA VAL A 56 13.61 -4.75 -0.63
C VAL A 56 14.63 -4.58 0.48
N ALA A 57 14.80 -3.36 1.01
CA ALA A 57 15.71 -3.11 2.12
C ALA A 57 15.34 -3.90 3.39
N ARG A 58 14.03 -4.08 3.65
CA ARG A 58 13.54 -4.79 4.85
C ARG A 58 13.46 -6.31 4.68
N TYR A 59 13.11 -6.80 3.49
CA TYR A 59 12.77 -8.22 3.27
C TYR A 59 13.62 -8.94 2.21
N GLY A 60 14.43 -8.22 1.44
CA GLY A 60 15.25 -8.76 0.36
C GLY A 60 14.52 -8.88 -0.98
N GLU A 61 15.30 -9.00 -2.07
CA GLU A 61 14.81 -8.98 -3.45
C GLU A 61 13.86 -10.14 -3.77
N ASP A 62 14.20 -11.38 -3.38
CA ASP A 62 13.40 -12.58 -3.68
C ASP A 62 12.00 -12.54 -3.03
N ALA A 63 11.94 -12.05 -1.79
CA ALA A 63 10.68 -11.90 -1.06
C ALA A 63 9.77 -10.86 -1.73
N VAL A 64 10.36 -9.74 -2.16
CA VAL A 64 9.62 -8.67 -2.86
C VAL A 64 9.21 -9.11 -4.26
N ALA A 65 10.05 -9.82 -5.01
CA ALA A 65 9.70 -10.39 -6.30
C ALA A 65 8.50 -11.34 -6.20
N SER A 66 8.47 -12.19 -5.17
CA SER A 66 7.33 -13.09 -4.90
C SER A 66 6.05 -12.32 -4.53
N PHE A 67 6.19 -11.19 -3.84
CA PHE A 67 5.08 -10.30 -3.51
C PHE A 67 4.54 -9.58 -4.77
N THR A 68 5.42 -8.99 -5.59
CA THR A 68 5.03 -8.21 -6.78
C THR A 68 4.46 -9.07 -7.89
N ALA A 69 4.85 -10.35 -7.99
CA ALA A 69 4.27 -11.31 -8.94
C ALA A 69 2.74 -11.44 -8.82
N LYS A 70 2.15 -11.11 -7.66
CA LYS A 70 0.71 -11.15 -7.42
C LYS A 70 -0.02 -9.85 -7.83
N LEU A 71 0.71 -8.75 -8.04
CA LEU A 71 0.11 -7.44 -8.35
C LEU A 71 -0.65 -7.40 -9.67
N PRO A 72 -0.15 -7.97 -10.79
CA PRO A 72 -0.88 -7.93 -12.07
C PRO A 72 -2.29 -8.52 -11.97
N GLU A 73 -2.44 -9.60 -11.20
CA GLU A 73 -3.74 -10.23 -10.98
C GLU A 73 -4.68 -9.33 -10.15
N ARG A 74 -4.15 -8.69 -9.11
CA ARG A 74 -4.91 -7.73 -8.29
C ARG A 74 -5.37 -6.52 -9.10
N VAL A 75 -4.52 -6.00 -9.99
CA VAL A 75 -4.89 -4.91 -10.91
C VAL A 75 -6.04 -5.33 -11.82
N ARG A 76 -5.95 -6.51 -12.46
CA ARG A 76 -7.03 -7.03 -13.33
C ARG A 76 -8.35 -7.24 -12.59
N ARG A 77 -8.29 -7.70 -11.34
CA ARG A 77 -9.46 -7.85 -10.46
C ARG A 77 -10.10 -6.50 -10.07
N GLY A 78 -9.38 -5.40 -10.22
CA GLY A 78 -9.84 -4.06 -9.87
C GLY A 78 -9.61 -3.71 -8.40
N ASP A 79 -8.70 -4.41 -7.70
CA ASP A 79 -8.43 -4.19 -6.28
C ASP A 79 -7.91 -2.77 -5.97
N PHE A 80 -7.43 -2.04 -6.99
CA PHE A 80 -6.89 -0.68 -6.89
C PHE A 80 -7.78 0.38 -7.54
N THR A 81 -8.94 0.00 -8.08
CA THR A 81 -9.89 0.95 -8.66
C THR A 81 -10.69 1.62 -7.55
N ILE A 82 -10.58 2.95 -7.43
CA ILE A 82 -11.35 3.75 -6.48
C ILE A 82 -12.47 4.45 -7.28
N GLY A 83 -13.73 4.16 -6.95
CA GLY A 83 -14.92 4.64 -7.66
C GLY A 83 -15.69 3.53 -8.39
N ALA A 84 -17.00 3.70 -8.58
CA ALA A 84 -17.80 2.75 -9.35
C ALA A 84 -17.23 2.64 -10.77
N ARG A 85 -16.96 1.41 -11.23
CA ARG A 85 -16.70 1.14 -12.65
C ARG A 85 -17.89 1.69 -13.44
N HIS A 86 -17.68 2.75 -14.21
CA HIS A 86 -18.62 3.19 -15.25
C HIS A 86 -18.46 2.31 -16.48
#